data_AF-M3CK77-F1
#
_entry.id   AF-M3CK77-F1
#
_cell.length_a   1.000
_cell.length_b   1.000
_cell.length_c   1.000
_cell.angle_alpha   90.00
_cell.angle_beta   90.00
_cell.angle_gamma   90.00
#
_symmetry.space_group_name_H-M   'P 1'
#
loop_
_entity.id
_entity.type
_entity.pdbx_description
1 polymer ?
#
loop_
_entity_poly.entity_id
_entity_poly.type
_entity_poly.pdbx_seq_one_letter_code
_entity_poly.pdbx_strand_id
1 'polypeptide(L)'
;MTSFLFFFGLGEGSFWDFKSASMEMYFFWIPILYLIFIPALSMHLWSEEERSGTLEILFSLPLKDIELAFGKFLAAWSFLGFVLSFTFLIPATIFYLGDLDLGTTFVGYLGIFLLGGANLALGSFVSSLTKDQISSYLLGLIFCLFFFYWGINHFSNF
;
A
#
# COMPACT_ATOMS: atom_id res chain seq x y z
N MET A 1 -16.29 23.59 -19.54
CA MET A 1 -16.84 24.82 -18.92
C MET A 1 -16.89 24.70 -17.39
N THR A 2 -17.22 23.52 -16.85
CA THR A 2 -17.16 23.21 -15.40
C THR A 2 -15.77 23.35 -14.77
N SER A 3 -14.70 22.97 -15.49
CA SER A 3 -13.31 23.09 -14.99
C SER A 3 -12.81 24.52 -14.79
N PHE A 4 -13.35 25.50 -15.53
CA PHE A 4 -12.97 26.92 -15.38
C PHE A 4 -13.67 27.54 -14.17
N LEU A 5 -14.95 27.21 -13.95
CA LEU A 5 -15.71 27.65 -12.77
C LEU A 5 -15.14 27.07 -11.47
N PHE A 6 -14.67 25.81 -11.51
CA PHE A 6 -14.00 25.14 -10.39
C PHE A 6 -12.71 25.86 -9.94
N PHE A 7 -11.87 26.33 -10.87
CA PHE A 7 -10.59 26.98 -10.56
C PHE A 7 -10.73 28.45 -10.11
N PHE A 8 -11.70 29.19 -10.65
CA PHE A 8 -11.86 30.63 -10.41
C PHE A 8 -12.83 31.03 -9.28
N GLY A 9 -13.42 30.07 -8.55
CA GLY A 9 -14.17 30.43 -7.33
C GLY A 9 -15.64 30.79 -7.53
N LEU A 10 -16.23 30.56 -8.71
CA LEU A 10 -17.57 31.02 -9.07
C LEU A 10 -18.58 29.86 -9.15
N GLY A 11 -18.77 29.14 -8.03
CA GLY A 11 -19.78 28.08 -7.86
C GLY A 11 -19.63 27.37 -6.51
N GLU A 12 -20.73 26.80 -5.98
CA GLU A 12 -20.70 25.96 -4.78
C GLU A 12 -19.77 24.74 -5.02
N GLY A 13 -18.68 24.63 -4.24
CA GLY A 13 -17.64 23.59 -4.41
C GLY A 13 -16.37 24.03 -5.17
N SER A 14 -16.07 25.33 -5.20
CA SER A 14 -14.85 25.84 -5.86
C SER A 14 -13.56 25.50 -5.11
N PHE A 15 -12.42 25.44 -5.83
CA PHE A 15 -11.08 25.12 -5.29
C PHE A 15 -10.68 25.95 -4.07
N TRP A 16 -11.10 27.22 -4.00
CA TRP A 16 -10.80 28.15 -2.90
C TRP A 16 -11.74 28.02 -1.68
N ASP A 17 -12.85 27.28 -1.82
CA ASP A 17 -13.77 26.95 -0.73
C ASP A 17 -13.29 25.75 0.09
N PHE A 18 -12.37 24.94 -0.45
CA PHE A 18 -11.61 23.96 0.32
C PHE A 18 -10.57 24.67 1.18
N LYS A 19 -11.03 25.37 2.23
CA LYS A 19 -10.21 25.91 3.33
C LYS A 19 -9.65 24.81 4.24
N SER A 20 -9.42 23.62 3.71
CA SER A 20 -9.01 22.45 4.46
C SER A 20 -7.64 22.01 3.98
N ALA A 21 -6.62 22.23 4.79
CA ALA A 21 -5.31 21.59 4.70
C ALA A 21 -5.46 20.07 4.98
N SER A 22 -6.23 19.39 4.13
CA SER A 22 -6.77 18.05 4.37
C SER A 22 -6.03 17.02 3.52
N MET A 23 -5.59 15.94 4.18
CA MET A 23 -4.93 14.81 3.52
C MET A 23 -5.92 13.75 3.00
N GLU A 24 -7.22 14.05 3.03
CA GLU A 24 -8.27 13.09 2.67
C GLU A 24 -8.07 12.52 1.26
N MET A 25 -7.69 13.37 0.31
CA MET A 25 -7.43 12.93 -1.06
C MET A 25 -6.18 12.02 -1.15
N TYR A 26 -5.17 12.26 -0.32
CA TYR A 26 -3.99 11.38 -0.25
C TYR A 26 -4.38 10.00 0.32
N PHE A 27 -5.14 9.97 1.41
CA PHE A 27 -5.60 8.71 2.03
C PHE A 27 -6.56 7.92 1.13
N PHE A 28 -7.28 8.58 0.24
CA PHE A 28 -8.13 7.92 -0.75
C PHE A 28 -7.32 7.21 -1.86
N TRP A 29 -6.26 7.85 -2.37
CA TRP A 29 -5.50 7.32 -3.51
C TRP A 29 -4.47 6.25 -3.13
N ILE A 30 -3.91 6.31 -1.91
CA ILE A 30 -2.86 5.36 -1.48
C ILE A 30 -3.31 3.89 -1.50
N PRO A 31 -4.49 3.51 -0.99
CA PRO A 31 -4.95 2.12 -1.05
C PRO A 31 -5.05 1.58 -2.48
N ILE A 32 -5.49 2.42 -3.42
CA ILE A 32 -5.59 2.08 -4.85
C ILE A 32 -4.20 1.86 -5.45
N LEU A 33 -3.22 2.67 -5.07
CA LEU A 33 -1.82 2.47 -5.48
C LEU A 33 -1.26 1.16 -4.89
N TYR A 34 -1.55 0.88 -3.62
CA TYR A 34 -1.10 -0.33 -2.92
C TYR A 34 -1.63 -1.62 -3.55
N LEU A 35 -2.84 -1.61 -4.12
CA LEU A 35 -3.41 -2.76 -4.84
C LEU A 35 -2.55 -3.24 -6.00
N ILE A 36 -1.82 -2.34 -6.67
CA ILE A 36 -0.96 -2.68 -7.80
C ILE A 36 0.48 -2.88 -7.31
N PHE A 37 0.92 -2.00 -6.41
CA PHE A 37 2.31 -1.95 -5.97
C PHE A 37 2.69 -3.11 -5.05
N ILE A 38 1.81 -3.54 -4.15
CA ILE A 38 2.12 -4.60 -3.19
C ILE A 38 2.24 -5.97 -3.85
N PRO A 39 1.35 -6.41 -4.76
CA PRO A 39 1.55 -7.64 -5.52
C PRO A 39 2.84 -7.64 -6.34
N ALA A 40 3.23 -6.48 -6.89
CA ALA A 40 4.51 -6.32 -7.60
C ALA A 40 5.71 -6.41 -6.65
N LEU A 41 5.57 -5.95 -5.41
CA LEU A 41 6.60 -6.10 -4.39
C LEU A 41 6.69 -7.55 -3.90
N SER A 42 5.55 -8.23 -3.74
CA SER A 42 5.50 -9.59 -3.19
C SER A 42 5.91 -10.67 -4.19
N MET A 43 5.75 -10.44 -5.51
CA MET A 43 6.10 -11.45 -6.52
C MET A 43 7.59 -11.82 -6.48
N HIS A 44 8.48 -10.89 -6.15
CA HIS A 44 9.93 -11.15 -6.10
C HIS A 44 10.35 -11.97 -4.86
N LEU A 45 9.53 -12.00 -3.80
CA LEU A 45 9.91 -12.63 -2.54
C LEU A 45 10.13 -14.13 -2.72
N TRP A 46 9.19 -14.87 -3.32
CA TRP A 46 9.27 -16.33 -3.41
C TRP A 46 9.41 -16.84 -4.84
N SER A 47 8.68 -16.26 -5.79
CA SER A 47 8.70 -16.76 -7.17
C SER A 47 10.07 -16.64 -7.85
N GLU A 48 10.90 -15.68 -7.45
CA GLU A 48 12.24 -15.50 -8.01
C GLU A 48 13.22 -16.57 -7.50
N GLU A 49 13.06 -17.02 -6.25
CA GLU A 49 13.84 -18.13 -5.69
C GLU A 49 13.38 -19.49 -6.24
N GLU A 50 12.06 -19.66 -6.47
CA GLU A 50 11.52 -20.85 -7.15
C GLU A 50 12.02 -20.93 -8.60
N ARG A 51 11.97 -19.82 -9.34
CA ARG A 51 12.38 -19.77 -10.76
C ARG A 51 13.87 -19.96 -10.94
N SER A 52 14.69 -19.45 -10.02
CA SER A 52 16.15 -19.56 -10.08
C SER A 52 16.69 -20.89 -9.55
N GLY A 53 15.83 -21.74 -8.97
CA GLY A 53 16.24 -23.00 -8.32
C GLY A 53 17.03 -22.79 -7.03
N THR A 54 17.12 -21.56 -6.54
CA THR A 54 17.87 -21.21 -5.32
C THR A 54 17.16 -21.72 -4.07
N LEU A 55 15.87 -22.04 -4.15
CA LEU A 55 15.14 -22.70 -3.07
C LEU A 55 15.82 -23.99 -2.58
N GLU A 56 16.33 -24.80 -3.50
CA GLU A 56 17.00 -26.08 -3.14
C GLU A 56 18.29 -25.83 -2.35
N ILE A 57 19.00 -24.76 -2.68
CA ILE A 57 20.20 -24.33 -1.96
C ILE A 57 19.79 -23.79 -0.58
N LEU A 58 18.74 -22.97 -0.50
CA LEU A 58 18.26 -22.43 0.77
C LEU A 58 17.85 -23.52 1.77
N PHE A 59 17.15 -24.56 1.30
CA PHE A 59 16.76 -25.70 2.14
C PHE A 59 17.94 -26.60 2.55
N SER A 60 19.07 -26.51 1.84
CA SER A 60 20.30 -27.19 2.25
C SER A 60 21.04 -26.47 3.38
N LEU A 61 20.74 -25.19 3.64
CA LEU A 61 21.26 -24.48 4.79
C LEU A 61 20.48 -24.88 6.07
N PRO A 62 21.14 -24.92 7.25
CA PRO A 62 20.52 -25.26 8.53
C PRO A 62 19.72 -24.07 9.10
N LEU A 63 18.84 -23.47 8.30
CA LEU A 63 17.97 -22.37 8.68
C LEU A 63 16.53 -22.90 8.82
N LYS A 64 15.76 -22.32 9.74
CA LYS A 64 14.33 -22.67 9.86
C LYS A 64 13.53 -21.92 8.79
N ASP A 65 12.65 -22.63 8.10
CA ASP A 65 11.75 -22.07 7.07
C ASP A 65 10.95 -20.86 7.57
N ILE A 66 10.54 -20.90 8.85
CA ILE A 66 9.79 -19.83 9.50
C ILE A 66 10.63 -18.55 9.63
N GLU A 67 11.92 -18.68 9.99
CA GLU A 67 12.83 -17.54 10.13
C GLU A 67 13.08 -16.87 8.78
N LEU A 68 13.18 -17.68 7.73
CA LEU A 68 13.34 -17.20 6.36
C LEU A 68 12.11 -16.44 5.86
N ALA A 69 10.92 -17.01 6.07
CA ALA A 69 9.67 -16.38 5.68
C ALA A 69 9.44 -15.07 6.43
N PHE A 70 9.67 -15.07 7.74
CA PHE A 70 9.50 -13.88 8.57
C PHE A 70 10.51 -12.80 8.24
N GLY A 71 11.78 -13.17 7.97
CA GLY A 71 12.83 -12.24 7.57
C GLY A 71 12.52 -11.54 6.25
N LYS A 72 12.08 -12.30 5.23
CA LYS A 72 11.72 -11.76 3.91
C LYS A 72 10.48 -10.87 3.98
N PHE A 73 9.48 -11.26 4.77
CA PHE A 73 8.32 -10.41 5.04
C PHE A 73 8.70 -9.11 5.76
N LEU A 74 9.51 -9.17 6.84
CA LEU A 74 9.96 -7.98 7.57
C LEU A 74 10.80 -7.05 6.70
N ALA A 75 11.64 -7.59 5.82
CA ALA A 75 12.42 -6.80 4.88
C ALA A 75 11.52 -6.00 3.93
N ALA A 76 10.54 -6.67 3.32
CA ALA A 76 9.57 -6.02 2.44
C ALA A 76 8.65 -5.03 3.17
N TRP A 77 8.22 -5.35 4.40
CA TRP A 77 7.40 -4.47 5.22
C TRP A 77 8.16 -3.23 5.70
N SER A 78 9.43 -3.40 6.09
CA SER A 78 10.32 -2.28 6.43
C SER A 78 10.62 -1.40 5.23
N PHE A 79 10.79 -2.00 4.04
CA PHE A 79 10.93 -1.24 2.80
C PHE A 79 9.68 -0.39 2.50
N LEU A 80 8.48 -0.95 2.68
CA LEU A 80 7.23 -0.19 2.59
C LEU A 80 7.20 0.98 3.59
N GLY A 81 7.61 0.74 4.84
CA GLY A 81 7.72 1.80 5.86
C GLY A 81 8.73 2.90 5.50
N PHE A 82 9.85 2.53 4.87
CA PHE A 82 10.84 3.48 4.38
C PHE A 82 10.32 4.35 3.24
N VAL A 83 9.63 3.74 2.26
CA VAL A 83 8.97 4.48 1.16
C VAL A 83 7.89 5.41 1.72
N LEU A 84 7.12 4.95 2.70
CA LEU A 84 6.09 5.78 3.34
C LEU A 84 6.72 6.95 4.13
N SER A 85 7.86 6.72 4.78
CA SER A 85 8.62 7.76 5.48
C SER A 85 9.06 8.89 4.56
N PHE A 86 9.39 8.58 3.30
CA PHE A 86 9.72 9.60 2.30
C PHE A 86 8.53 10.52 1.98
N THR A 87 7.30 10.05 2.21
CA THR A 87 6.09 10.83 1.98
C THR A 87 5.80 11.84 3.10
N PHE A 88 6.48 11.76 4.26
CA PHE A 88 6.37 12.74 5.34
C PHE A 88 6.77 14.18 4.93
N LEU A 89 7.45 14.36 3.80
CA LEU A 89 7.70 15.69 3.22
C LEU A 89 6.39 16.44 2.88
N ILE A 90 5.32 15.71 2.55
CA ILE A 90 4.01 16.27 2.22
C ILE A 90 3.34 16.90 3.47
N PRO A 91 3.15 16.20 4.61
CA PRO A 91 2.65 16.82 5.84
C PRO A 91 3.51 17.98 6.31
N ALA A 92 4.84 17.90 6.18
CA ALA A 92 5.73 18.96 6.60
C ALA A 92 5.46 20.28 5.83
N THR A 93 5.19 20.17 4.53
CA THR A 93 4.85 21.34 3.69
C THR A 93 3.46 21.89 4.05
N ILE A 94 2.50 21.02 4.34
CA ILE A 94 1.12 21.41 4.69
C ILE A 94 1.06 22.04 6.09
N PHE A 95 1.83 21.53 7.06
CA PHE A 95 1.96 22.09 8.40
C PHE A 95 2.53 23.53 8.38
N TYR A 96 3.38 23.83 7.40
CA TYR A 96 3.92 25.19 7.23
C TYR A 96 2.91 26.16 6.58
N LEU A 97 1.94 25.65 5.80
CA LEU A 97 0.98 26.45 5.04
C LEU A 97 -0.42 26.57 5.67
N GLY A 98 -0.80 25.73 6.65
CA GLY A 98 -2.12 25.78 7.28
C GLY A 98 -2.26 24.97 8.57
N ASP A 99 -3.46 25.02 9.18
CA ASP A 99 -3.83 24.23 10.36
C ASP A 99 -4.05 22.77 9.97
N LEU A 100 -2.99 21.96 10.07
CA LEU A 100 -3.04 20.52 9.85
C LEU A 100 -3.58 19.83 11.12
N ASP A 101 -4.64 19.04 10.96
CA ASP A 101 -5.07 18.11 12.02
C ASP A 101 -4.09 16.94 12.15
N LEU A 102 -3.13 17.10 13.07
CA LEU A 102 -2.11 16.10 13.38
C LEU A 102 -2.71 14.75 13.81
N GLY A 103 -3.90 14.75 14.42
CA GLY A 103 -4.58 13.52 14.85
C GLY A 103 -5.00 12.68 13.65
N THR A 104 -5.72 13.30 12.72
CA THR A 104 -6.18 12.63 11.49
C THR A 104 -5.01 12.19 10.60
N THR A 105 -3.96 13.01 10.49
CA THR A 105 -2.75 12.64 9.75
C THR A 105 -2.06 11.41 10.35
N PHE A 106 -1.82 11.40 11.67
CA PHE A 106 -1.12 10.29 12.31
C PHE A 106 -1.88 8.96 12.18
N VAL A 107 -3.19 8.99 12.42
CA VAL A 107 -4.06 7.81 12.27
C VAL A 107 -4.10 7.33 10.82
N GLY A 108 -4.16 8.23 9.84
CA GLY A 108 -4.15 7.87 8.42
C GLY A 108 -2.84 7.22 7.97
N TYR A 109 -1.68 7.74 8.40
CA TYR A 109 -0.38 7.11 8.13
C TYR A 109 -0.24 5.74 8.78
N LEU A 110 -0.68 5.60 10.03
CA LEU A 110 -0.68 4.32 10.74
C LEU A 110 -1.62 3.30 10.04
N GLY A 111 -2.79 3.76 9.60
CA GLY A 111 -3.74 2.95 8.83
C GLY A 111 -3.17 2.45 7.51
N ILE A 112 -2.53 3.32 6.72
CA ILE A 112 -1.84 2.93 5.49
C ILE A 112 -0.73 1.91 5.77
N PHE A 113 0.06 2.12 6.82
CA PHE A 113 1.18 1.23 7.15
C PHE A 113 0.69 -0.18 7.53
N LEU A 114 -0.38 -0.28 8.32
CA LEU A 114 -1.03 -1.57 8.64
C LEU A 114 -1.68 -2.21 7.41
N LEU A 115 -2.38 -1.42 6.59
CA LEU A 115 -3.03 -1.90 5.37
C LEU A 115 -2.00 -2.43 4.36
N GLY A 116 -0.84 -1.78 4.26
CA GLY A 116 0.29 -2.24 3.47
C GLY A 116 0.83 -3.58 3.98
N GLY A 117 1.01 -3.72 5.30
CA GLY A 117 1.43 -4.99 5.92
C GLY A 117 0.45 -6.14 5.67
N ALA A 118 -0.85 -5.90 5.79
CA ALA A 118 -1.89 -6.90 5.56
C ALA A 118 -1.91 -7.40 4.11
N ASN A 119 -1.89 -6.48 3.14
CA ASN A 119 -1.84 -6.84 1.73
C ASN A 119 -0.51 -7.53 1.37
N LEU A 120 0.60 -7.15 1.99
CA LEU A 120 1.90 -7.79 1.76
C LEU A 120 1.91 -9.25 2.28
N ALA A 121 1.29 -9.50 3.44
CA ALA A 121 1.14 -10.84 3.97
C ALA A 121 0.32 -11.72 3.01
N LEU A 122 -0.82 -11.21 2.52
CA LEU A 122 -1.64 -11.89 1.51
C LEU A 122 -0.85 -12.14 0.21
N GLY A 123 -0.15 -11.14 -0.31
CA GLY A 123 0.66 -11.26 -1.52
C GLY A 123 1.80 -12.28 -1.36
N SER A 124 2.44 -12.34 -0.18
CA SER A 124 3.49 -13.31 0.12
C SER A 124 2.97 -14.74 0.20
N PHE A 125 1.77 -14.93 0.78
CA PHE A 125 1.10 -16.24 0.83
C PHE A 125 0.75 -16.72 -0.58
N VAL A 126 0.18 -15.85 -1.41
CA VAL A 126 -0.16 -16.18 -2.80
C VAL A 126 1.09 -16.46 -3.65
N SER A 127 2.19 -15.75 -3.38
CA SER A 127 3.47 -16.00 -4.06
C SER A 127 4.06 -17.38 -3.76
N SER A 128 3.88 -17.89 -2.53
CA SER A 128 4.34 -19.25 -2.18
C SER A 128 3.58 -20.38 -2.90
N LEU A 129 2.41 -20.09 -3.47
CA LEU A 129 1.60 -21.07 -4.19
C LEU A 129 1.98 -21.20 -5.67
N THR A 130 2.87 -20.33 -6.19
CA THR A 130 3.07 -20.17 -7.63
C THR A 130 4.55 -20.09 -8.02
N LYS A 131 4.95 -20.96 -8.96
CA LYS A 131 6.32 -21.03 -9.49
C LYS A 131 6.67 -19.90 -10.46
N ASP A 132 5.67 -19.35 -11.16
CA ASP A 132 5.85 -18.29 -12.16
C ASP A 132 5.56 -16.91 -11.58
N GLN A 133 6.50 -15.98 -11.75
CA GLN A 133 6.41 -14.59 -11.25
C GLN A 133 5.19 -13.82 -11.78
N ILE A 134 4.82 -14.04 -13.05
CA ILE A 134 3.67 -13.39 -13.68
C ILE A 134 2.36 -13.92 -13.07
N SER A 135 2.26 -15.24 -12.89
CA SER A 135 1.09 -15.88 -12.30
C SER A 135 0.94 -15.49 -10.82
N SER A 136 2.05 -15.43 -10.08
CA SER A 136 2.09 -14.94 -8.69
C SER A 136 1.57 -13.50 -8.59
N TYR A 137 1.95 -12.62 -9.52
CA TYR A 137 1.48 -11.25 -9.55
C TYR A 137 -0.02 -11.15 -9.82
N LEU A 138 -0.51 -11.84 -10.86
CA LEU A 138 -1.93 -11.82 -11.23
C LEU A 138 -2.82 -12.34 -10.11
N LEU A 139 -2.46 -13.48 -9.51
CA LEU A 139 -3.18 -14.03 -8.37
C LEU A 139 -3.14 -13.06 -7.18
N GLY A 140 -1.97 -12.52 -6.84
CA GLY A 140 -1.82 -11.57 -5.73
C GLY A 140 -2.68 -10.32 -5.90
N LEU A 141 -2.76 -9.81 -7.14
CA LEU A 141 -3.59 -8.66 -7.50
C LEU A 141 -5.08 -8.96 -7.38
N ILE A 142 -5.53 -10.15 -7.82
CA ILE A 142 -6.94 -10.58 -7.66
C ILE A 142 -7.31 -10.70 -6.18
N PHE A 143 -6.44 -11.29 -5.35
CA PHE A 143 -6.67 -11.41 -3.92
C PHE A 143 -6.70 -10.05 -3.22
N CYS A 144 -5.78 -9.14 -3.55
CA CYS A 144 -5.78 -7.78 -3.01
C CYS A 144 -7.04 -7.01 -3.44
N LEU A 145 -7.48 -7.13 -4.70
CA LEU A 145 -8.72 -6.53 -5.18
C LEU A 145 -9.95 -7.06 -4.43
N PHE A 146 -10.02 -8.37 -4.23
CA PHE A 146 -11.11 -8.99 -3.48
C PHE A 146 -11.14 -8.47 -2.04
N PHE A 147 -9.98 -8.41 -1.38
CA PHE A 147 -9.86 -7.89 -0.02
C PHE A 147 -10.30 -6.41 0.08
N PHE A 148 -9.87 -5.58 -0.87
CA PHE A 148 -10.25 -4.16 -0.92
C PHE A 148 -11.75 -3.97 -1.18
N TYR A 149 -12.31 -4.71 -2.13
CA TYR A 149 -13.74 -4.66 -2.43
C TYR A 149 -14.57 -5.09 -1.20
N TRP A 150 -14.19 -6.17 -0.54
CA TRP A 150 -14.86 -6.63 0.67
C TRP A 150 -14.78 -5.60 1.80
N GLY A 151 -13.62 -4.95 1.98
CA GLY A 151 -13.43 -3.87 2.93
C GLY A 151 -14.39 -2.69 2.68
N ILE A 152 -14.42 -2.16 1.46
CA ILE A 152 -15.30 -1.03 1.11
C ILE A 152 -16.77 -1.36 1.38
N ASN A 153 -17.23 -2.53 0.96
CA ASN A 153 -18.63 -2.93 1.16
C ASN A 153 -19.03 -3.01 2.64
N HIS A 154 -18.09 -3.34 3.53
CA HIS A 154 -18.37 -3.36 4.95
C HIS A 154 -18.53 -1.94 5.51
N PHE A 155 -17.68 -1.00 5.11
CA PHE A 155 -17.75 0.38 5.56
C PHE A 155 -18.94 1.16 4.97
N SER A 156 -19.43 0.80 3.78
CA SER A 156 -20.57 1.47 3.16
C SER A 156 -21.94 1.05 3.70
N ASN A 157 -22.00 -0.02 4.51
CA ASN A 157 -23.23 -0.51 5.13
C ASN A 157 -23.43 -0.02 6.59
N PHE A 158 -22.57 0.90 7.05
CA PHE A 158 -22.74 1.69 8.27
C PHE A 158 -23.11 3.13 7.91
#